data_AF-A0AA41HCA7-F1
#
_entry.id   AF-A0AA41HCA7-F1
#
_cell.length_a   1.000
_cell.length_b   1.000
_cell.length_c   1.000
_cell.angle_alpha   90.00
_cell.angle_beta   90.00
_cell.angle_gamma   90.00
#
_symmetry.space_group_name_H-M   'P 1'
#
loop_
_entity.id
_entity.type
_entity.pdbx_description
1 polymer ?
#
loop_
_entity_poly.entity_id
_entity_poly.type
_entity_poly.pdbx_seq_one_letter_code
_entity_poly.pdbx_strand_id
1 'polypeptide(L)'
;RNFVAQARLGVSAAEHETFFTRMLSDIDEPSAPYGLLDVQGGVAELDEARLVLPDDLAETLRAQARTLGVSAASLMHLAWAQVL
;
A
#
# COMPACT_ATOMS: atom_id res chain seq x y z
N ARG A 1 -4.12 -15.96 9.17
CA ARG A 1 -2.75 -16.09 9.75
C ARG A 1 -1.83 -17.05 8.97
N ASN A 2 -2.23 -17.58 7.79
CA ASN A 2 -1.40 -18.49 6.98
C ASN A 2 -0.70 -17.83 5.77
N PHE A 3 -0.98 -16.55 5.48
CA PHE A 3 -0.49 -15.90 4.26
C PHE A 3 1.04 -15.75 4.22
N VAL A 4 1.66 -15.35 5.34
CA VAL A 4 3.12 -15.18 5.45
C VAL A 4 3.85 -16.53 5.39
N ALA A 5 3.27 -17.59 5.93
CA ALA A 5 3.84 -18.94 5.87
C ALA A 5 3.82 -19.48 4.42
N GLN A 6 2.73 -19.25 3.69
CA GLN A 6 2.60 -19.71 2.31
C GLN A 6 3.51 -18.93 1.34
N ALA A 7 3.73 -17.64 1.59
CA ALA A 7 4.71 -16.82 0.86
C ALA A 7 6.17 -17.27 1.07
N ARG A 8 6.50 -17.89 2.21
CA ARG A 8 7.85 -18.40 2.52
C ARG A 8 8.11 -19.84 2.09
N LEU A 9 7.07 -20.61 1.77
CA LEU A 9 7.17 -22.06 1.52
C LEU A 9 6.99 -22.45 0.04
N GLY A 10 6.55 -21.53 -0.82
CA GLY A 10 6.15 -21.87 -2.20
C GLY A 10 7.07 -21.39 -3.33
N VAL A 11 7.93 -20.40 -3.09
CA VAL A 11 8.66 -19.69 -4.16
C VAL A 11 10.05 -19.28 -3.66
N SER A 12 11.08 -19.53 -4.46
CA SER A 12 12.46 -19.16 -4.16
C SER A 12 12.67 -17.65 -4.22
N ALA A 13 13.67 -17.12 -3.52
CA ALA A 13 14.02 -15.71 -3.60
C ALA A 13 14.33 -15.25 -5.04
N ALA A 14 14.96 -16.12 -5.84
CA ALA A 14 15.29 -15.85 -7.24
C ALA A 14 14.03 -15.68 -8.12
N GLU A 15 12.98 -16.44 -7.85
CA GLU A 15 11.69 -16.30 -8.54
C GLU A 15 10.98 -14.99 -8.14
N HIS A 16 11.04 -14.60 -6.87
CA HIS A 16 10.53 -13.28 -6.45
C HIS A 16 11.29 -12.13 -7.12
N GLU A 17 12.63 -12.21 -7.17
CA GLU A 17 13.46 -11.19 -7.83
C GLU A 17 13.15 -11.06 -9.32
N THR A 18 13.04 -12.18 -10.03
CA THR A 18 12.67 -12.19 -11.46
C THR A 18 11.29 -11.57 -11.68
N PHE A 19 10.33 -11.91 -10.82
CA PHE A 19 8.97 -11.37 -10.90
C PHE A 19 8.94 -9.85 -10.70
N PHE A 20 9.54 -9.36 -9.61
CA PHE A 20 9.51 -7.93 -9.28
C PHE A 20 10.35 -7.09 -10.24
N THR A 21 11.50 -7.60 -10.70
CA THR A 21 12.31 -6.93 -11.74
C THR A 21 11.49 -6.71 -13.01
N ARG A 22 10.77 -7.73 -13.48
CA ARG A 22 9.89 -7.60 -14.65
C ARG A 22 8.72 -6.67 -14.38
N MET A 23 8.11 -6.74 -13.19
CA MET A 23 6.94 -5.94 -12.83
C MET A 23 7.24 -4.45 -12.73
N LEU A 24 8.44 -4.08 -12.29
CA LEU A 24 8.82 -2.69 -11.99
C LEU A 24 9.80 -2.12 -13.03
N SER A 25 10.00 -2.81 -14.16
CA SER A 25 11.03 -2.46 -15.15
C SER A 25 10.82 -1.13 -15.87
N ASP A 26 9.59 -0.62 -15.86
CA ASP A 26 9.15 0.62 -16.48
C ASP A 26 9.00 1.77 -15.48
N ILE A 27 9.37 1.57 -14.21
CA ILE A 27 9.29 2.58 -13.17
C ILE A 27 10.67 3.22 -13.01
N ASP A 28 10.83 4.42 -13.56
CA ASP A 28 12.09 5.17 -13.52
C ASP A 28 12.26 6.04 -12.26
N GLU A 29 11.15 6.40 -11.61
CA GLU A 29 11.14 7.32 -10.46
C GLU A 29 10.52 6.66 -9.21
N PRO A 30 11.20 6.73 -8.04
CA PRO A 30 10.62 6.27 -6.78
C PRO A 30 9.44 7.16 -6.36
N SER A 31 8.39 6.55 -5.81
CA SER A 31 7.27 7.27 -5.17
C SER A 31 7.71 7.86 -3.83
N ALA A 32 8.58 8.88 -3.85
CA ALA A 32 8.98 9.62 -2.67
C ALA A 32 7.90 10.66 -2.34
N PRO A 33 7.27 10.62 -1.14
CA PRO A 33 6.30 11.64 -0.74
C PRO A 33 6.94 13.02 -0.85
N TYR A 34 6.31 13.91 -1.63
CA TYR A 34 6.76 15.29 -1.86
C TYR A 34 8.17 15.42 -2.47
N GLY A 35 8.70 14.38 -3.13
CA GLY A 35 10.04 14.41 -3.73
C GLY A 35 11.20 14.42 -2.72
N LEU A 36 10.92 14.16 -1.44
CA LEU A 36 11.92 14.11 -0.37
C LEU A 36 12.59 12.74 -0.32
N LEU A 37 13.69 12.59 -1.06
CA LEU A 37 14.48 11.36 -1.11
C LEU A 37 15.49 11.24 0.04
N ASP A 38 15.88 12.37 0.64
CA ASP A 38 16.85 12.41 1.73
C ASP A 38 16.14 12.78 3.04
N VAL A 39 15.61 11.77 3.73
CA VAL A 39 15.08 11.95 5.09
C VAL A 39 16.25 11.87 6.09
N GLN A 40 17.28 12.69 5.88
CA GLN A 40 18.41 12.85 6.80
C GLN A 40 17.99 13.74 7.97
N GLY A 41 17.19 13.17 8.85
CA GLY A 41 16.78 13.76 10.11
C GLY A 41 16.18 12.66 10.96
N GLY A 42 17.01 12.06 11.81
CA GLY A 42 16.58 10.98 12.71
C GLY A 42 15.29 11.34 13.42
N VAL A 43 14.40 10.36 13.57
CA VAL A 43 13.03 10.41 14.13
C VAL A 43 12.67 11.77 14.72
N ALA A 44 12.44 12.77 13.85
CA ALA A 44 11.79 14.00 14.28
C ALA A 44 10.42 13.58 14.84
N GLU A 45 9.96 14.26 15.90
CA GLU A 45 8.70 13.92 16.59
C GLU A 45 7.61 13.62 15.55
N LEU A 46 7.19 12.36 15.50
CA LEU A 46 6.17 11.91 14.56
C LEU A 46 4.84 12.48 15.05
N ASP A 47 4.36 13.53 14.38
CA ASP A 47 3.02 14.03 14.61
C ASP A 47 2.00 13.07 13.98
N GLU A 48 1.07 12.59 14.81
CA GLU A 48 0.00 11.70 14.38
C GLU A 48 -1.33 12.44 14.28
N ALA A 49 -1.89 12.49 13.08
CA ALA A 49 -3.26 12.92 12.86
C ALA A 49 -4.18 11.69 12.76
N ARG A 50 -5.28 11.70 13.52
CA ARG A 50 -6.34 10.69 13.42
C ARG A 50 -7.65 11.37 13.06
N LEU A 51 -8.32 10.84 12.04
CA LEU A 51 -9.67 11.24 11.66
C LEU A 51 -10.54 10.00 11.59
N VAL A 52 -11.66 10.03 12.32
CA VAL A 52 -12.68 8.98 12.23
C VAL A 52 -13.53 9.26 11.00
N LEU A 53 -13.69 8.25 10.14
CA LEU A 53 -14.59 8.35 9.00
C LEU A 53 -16.05 8.35 9.50
N PRO A 54 -16.92 9.21 8.95
CA PRO A 54 -18.36 9.11 9.16
C PRO A 54 -18.88 7.69 8.86
N ASP A 55 -19.82 7.21 9.67
CA ASP A 55 -20.31 5.83 9.60
C ASP A 55 -20.94 5.51 8.22
N ASP A 56 -21.69 6.45 7.66
CA ASP A 56 -22.32 6.35 6.34
C ASP A 56 -21.29 6.19 5.20
N LEU A 57 -20.20 6.95 5.27
CA LEU A 57 -19.08 6.83 4.33
C LEU A 57 -18.39 5.47 4.50
N ALA A 58 -18.16 5.05 5.74
CA ALA A 58 -17.52 3.77 6.03
C ALA A 58 -18.38 2.57 5.58
N GLU A 59 -19.70 2.65 5.69
CA GLU A 59 -20.63 1.66 5.15
C GLU A 59 -20.61 1.63 3.61
N THR A 60 -20.65 2.81 3.00
CA THR A 60 -20.60 2.96 1.53
C THR A 60 -19.33 2.35 0.96
N LEU A 61 -18.16 2.66 1.53
CA LEU A 61 -16.88 2.09 1.11
C LEU A 61 -16.86 0.57 1.20
N ARG A 62 -17.41 -0.01 2.29
CA ARG A 62 -17.51 -1.47 2.44
C ARG A 62 -18.47 -2.08 1.43
N ALA A 63 -19.57 -1.41 1.10
CA ALA A 63 -20.50 -1.87 0.07
C ALA A 63 -19.84 -1.87 -1.32
N GLN A 64 -19.14 -0.79 -1.68
CA GLN A 64 -18.43 -0.69 -2.94
C GLN A 64 -17.31 -1.73 -3.06
N ALA A 65 -16.53 -1.93 -2.00
CA ALA A 65 -15.50 -2.96 -1.97
C ALA A 65 -16.07 -4.37 -2.24
N ARG A 66 -17.23 -4.69 -1.62
CA ARG A 66 -17.94 -5.95 -1.89
C ARG A 66 -18.40 -6.07 -3.33
N THR A 67 -19.01 -5.02 -3.88
CA THR A 67 -19.46 -5.00 -5.29
C THR A 67 -18.30 -5.20 -6.26
N LEU A 68 -17.13 -4.63 -5.96
CA LEU A 68 -15.92 -4.73 -6.77
C LEU A 68 -15.11 -6.02 -6.50
N GLY A 69 -15.51 -6.84 -5.52
CA GLY A 69 -14.79 -8.05 -5.15
C GLY A 69 -13.42 -7.82 -4.51
N VAL A 70 -13.18 -6.63 -3.94
CA VAL A 70 -11.92 -6.24 -3.29
C VAL A 70 -12.11 -5.98 -1.81
N SER A 71 -11.00 -5.81 -1.08
CA SER A 71 -11.05 -5.37 0.32
C SER A 71 -11.23 -3.85 0.41
N ALA A 72 -11.82 -3.36 1.51
CA ALA A 72 -11.86 -1.92 1.79
C ALA A 72 -10.46 -1.29 1.85
N ALA A 73 -9.44 -2.05 2.28
CA ALA A 73 -8.05 -1.61 2.25
C ALA A 73 -7.57 -1.26 0.83
N SER A 74 -8.02 -1.98 -0.20
CA SER A 74 -7.66 -1.69 -1.59
C SER A 74 -8.18 -0.31 -2.03
N LEU A 75 -9.40 0.06 -1.60
CA LEU A 75 -9.96 1.39 -1.86
C LEU A 75 -9.19 2.49 -1.12
N MET A 76 -8.75 2.23 0.11
CA MET A 76 -7.93 3.19 0.87
C MET A 76 -6.55 3.40 0.25
N HIS A 77 -5.90 2.31 -0.20
CA HIS A 77 -4.64 2.40 -0.93
C HIS A 77 -4.78 3.18 -2.24
N LEU A 78 -5.85 2.95 -2.99
CA LEU A 78 -6.15 3.72 -4.20
C LEU A 78 -6.36 5.21 -3.89
N ALA A 79 -7.14 5.54 -2.87
CA ALA A 79 -7.37 6.93 -2.47
C ALA A 79 -6.06 7.62 -2.08
N TRP A 80 -5.18 6.94 -1.35
CA TRP A 80 -3.86 7.47 -0.99
C TRP A 80 -2.95 7.65 -2.21
N ALA A 81 -2.96 6.70 -3.15
CA ALA A 81 -2.21 6.78 -4.39
C ALA A 81 -2.66 7.93 -5.31
N GLN A 82 -3.85 8.49 -5.12
CA GLN A 82 -4.30 9.69 -5.83
C GLN A 82 -3.87 11.00 -5.16
N VAL A 83 -3.46 10.95 -3.89
CA VAL A 83 -3.00 12.12 -3.13
C VAL A 83 -1.48 12.32 -3.29
N LEU A 84 -0.73 11.23 -3.42
CA LEU A 84 0.71 11.22 -3.72
C LEU A 84 0.99 11.58 -5.19
#